data_AF-A0A8I1MJ11-F1
#
_entry.id   AF-A0A8I1MJ11-F1
#
_cell.length_a   1.000
_cell.length_b   1.000
_cell.length_c   1.000
_cell.angle_alpha   90.00
_cell.angle_beta   90.00
_cell.angle_gamma   90.00
#
_symmetry.space_group_name_H-M   'P 1'
#
loop_
_entity.id
_entity.type
_entity.pdbx_description
1 polymer ?
#
loop_
_entity_poly.entity_id
_entity_poly.type
_entity_poly.pdbx_seq_one_letter_code
_entity_poly.pdbx_strand_id
1 'polypeptide(L)'
;MSEPNPSILHSLSGVLASNINQAELEAKRSKEQLEALLFSKNLVDESLRALIGGGPYEAAAQFTIYPTGSMLLPMCELFNAAPAGVARNLISSQIQTSLQAGVSAFIVACPDEGQSGLEELRRHLATHKEELLSLEQRLTSRLSTYSPHLQTILHGSLESFRDSANPARFVNTGNLLRELQREFLAVVAPDNEVKKAPWFVADPTSKSGVTRRHRIEYAIFGNLTKAKFPKAFAEQADQTASELLKDIGKLSELTHVTEAVLEKTYAEATPLFTAVMQRFLLLIAAIESSRMLVQEDIAAELQSHLDDIFTGDFFDELDCLSSHTRPQGVSDVEVTEVTFDEDWIDFGGNGSVDCELQYGSDGDVRRGDGVEWVNSFPFTFAGRVPIADLAAIEIDRESISIDTSSFFEDEPDE
;
A
#
# COMPACT_ATOMS: atom_id res chain seq x y z
N MET A 1 35.96 -33.91 16.70
CA MET A 1 35.63 -32.50 17.01
C MET A 1 34.27 -32.28 16.37
N SER A 2 33.21 -32.43 17.15
CA SER A 2 31.85 -32.45 16.62
C SER A 2 31.44 -31.05 16.26
N GLU A 3 31.01 -30.89 15.01
CA GLU A 3 30.59 -29.63 14.45
C GLU A 3 29.41 -29.04 15.24
N PRO A 4 29.35 -27.72 15.40
CA PRO A 4 28.22 -27.08 16.07
C PRO A 4 26.93 -27.40 15.31
N ASN A 5 25.90 -27.78 16.06
CA ASN A 5 24.62 -28.23 15.52
C ASN A 5 24.07 -27.19 14.52
N PRO A 6 23.90 -27.56 13.24
CA PRO A 6 23.47 -26.64 12.18
C PRO A 6 22.13 -25.95 12.46
N SER A 7 21.23 -26.60 13.20
CA SER A 7 19.92 -26.03 13.54
C SER A 7 20.03 -24.83 14.49
N ILE A 8 21.05 -24.83 15.36
CA ILE A 8 21.34 -23.72 16.28
C ILE A 8 21.97 -22.54 15.52
N LEU A 9 22.81 -22.81 14.52
CA LEU A 9 23.40 -21.76 13.67
C LEU A 9 22.37 -21.13 12.74
N HIS A 10 21.45 -21.93 12.19
CA HIS A 10 20.42 -21.43 11.29
C HIS A 10 19.34 -20.61 12.03
N SER A 11 18.94 -21.05 13.21
CA SER A 11 18.01 -20.29 14.07
C SER A 11 18.63 -18.97 14.56
N LEU A 12 19.90 -18.97 14.97
CA LEU A 12 20.61 -17.74 15.37
C LEU A 12 20.83 -16.78 14.19
N SER A 13 21.10 -17.28 12.98
CA SER A 13 21.23 -16.46 11.77
C SER A 13 19.89 -15.81 11.37
N GLY A 14 18.77 -16.55 11.49
CA GLY A 14 17.44 -16.01 11.24
C GLY A 14 17.03 -14.92 12.23
N VAL A 15 17.33 -15.12 13.51
CA VAL A 15 17.07 -14.11 14.55
C VAL A 15 17.96 -12.88 14.36
N LEU A 16 19.23 -13.03 13.96
CA LEU A 16 20.11 -11.90 13.67
C LEU A 16 19.66 -11.11 12.43
N ALA A 17 19.25 -11.77 11.36
CA ALA A 17 18.76 -11.11 10.15
C ALA A 17 17.46 -10.35 10.42
N SER A 18 16.55 -10.94 11.20
CA SER A 18 15.33 -10.26 11.65
C SER A 18 15.63 -9.02 12.49
N ASN A 19 16.56 -9.12 13.45
CA ASN A 19 16.95 -7.99 14.29
C ASN A 19 17.69 -6.88 13.52
N ILE A 20 18.49 -7.22 12.51
CA ILE A 20 19.16 -6.25 11.64
C ILE A 20 18.13 -5.51 10.77
N ASN A 21 17.20 -6.23 10.15
CA ASN A 21 16.13 -5.63 9.35
C ASN A 21 15.22 -4.73 10.20
N GLN A 22 14.94 -5.15 11.44
CA GLN A 22 14.15 -4.36 12.37
C GLN A 22 14.90 -3.09 12.82
N ALA A 23 16.21 -3.18 13.07
CA ALA A 23 17.04 -2.02 13.43
C ALA A 23 17.24 -1.03 12.26
N GLU A 24 17.34 -1.51 11.02
CA GLU A 24 17.41 -0.67 9.81
C GLU A 24 16.08 0.03 9.53
N LEU A 25 14.96 -0.67 9.71
CA LEU A 25 13.62 -0.09 9.60
C LEU A 25 13.39 1.00 10.66
N GLU A 26 13.85 0.77 11.88
CA GLU A 26 13.80 1.75 12.96
C GLU A 26 14.69 2.98 12.69
N ALA A 27 15.88 2.80 12.10
CA ALA A 27 16.76 3.90 11.71
C ALA A 27 16.17 4.78 10.60
N LYS A 28 15.48 4.16 9.65
CA LYS A 28 14.79 4.83 8.55
C LYS A 28 13.59 5.63 9.07
N ARG A 29 12.76 5.03 9.93
CA ARG A 29 11.65 5.70 10.63
C ARG A 29 12.12 6.88 11.46
N SER A 30 13.22 6.73 12.19
CA SER A 30 13.85 7.81 12.96
C SER A 30 14.25 9.00 12.08
N LYS A 31 14.90 8.76 10.93
CA LYS A 31 15.34 9.83 10.02
C LYS A 31 14.15 10.58 9.41
N GLU A 32 13.12 9.86 9.00
CA GLU A 32 11.85 10.41 8.50
C GLU A 32 11.13 11.25 9.58
N GLN A 33 11.26 10.87 10.85
CA GLN A 33 10.73 11.66 11.98
C GLN A 33 11.48 13.00 12.18
N LEU A 34 12.81 13.03 12.05
CA LEU A 34 13.57 14.29 12.19
C LEU A 34 13.26 15.30 11.07
N GLU A 35 13.11 14.83 9.84
CA GLU A 35 12.78 15.68 8.69
C GLU A 35 11.35 16.26 8.84
N ALA A 36 10.41 15.47 9.38
CA ALA A 36 9.07 15.95 9.75
C ALA A 36 9.08 16.98 10.91
N LEU A 37 10.05 16.88 11.84
CA LEU A 37 10.21 17.82 12.96
C LEU A 37 10.81 19.17 12.50
N LEU A 38 11.76 19.17 11.56
CA LEU A 38 12.30 20.40 10.96
C LEU A 38 11.26 21.14 10.09
N PHE A 39 10.45 20.41 9.34
CA PHE A 39 9.29 20.97 8.62
C PHE A 39 8.28 21.62 9.58
N SER A 40 8.02 20.96 10.72
CA SER A 40 7.12 21.46 11.76
C SER A 40 7.62 22.76 12.41
N LYS A 41 8.94 22.91 12.60
CA LYS A 41 9.57 24.13 13.14
C LYS A 41 9.38 25.33 12.19
N ASN A 42 9.65 25.15 10.90
CA ASN A 42 9.55 26.25 9.92
C ASN A 42 8.11 26.78 9.78
N LEU A 43 7.12 25.89 9.88
CA LEU A 43 5.69 26.25 9.84
C LEU A 43 5.25 27.08 11.07
N VAL A 44 5.83 26.82 12.24
CA VAL A 44 5.61 27.60 13.46
C VAL A 44 6.23 29.00 13.33
N ASP A 45 7.46 29.09 12.80
CA ASP A 45 8.15 30.36 12.58
C ASP A 45 7.40 31.27 11.57
N GLU A 46 6.85 30.71 10.49
CA GLU A 46 6.05 31.47 9.52
C GLU A 46 4.70 31.90 10.08
N SER A 47 4.05 31.05 10.89
CA SER A 47 2.78 31.39 11.55
C SER A 47 2.95 32.49 12.59
N LEU A 48 4.08 32.51 13.31
CA LEU A 48 4.48 33.60 14.20
C LEU A 48 4.73 34.90 13.44
N ARG A 49 5.43 34.86 12.30
CA ARG A 49 5.66 36.05 11.45
C ARG A 49 4.36 36.67 10.92
N ALA A 50 3.38 35.84 10.58
CA ALA A 50 2.07 36.30 10.14
C ALA A 50 1.27 36.95 11.29
N LEU A 51 1.37 36.41 12.50
CA LEU A 51 0.69 36.92 13.72
C LEU A 51 1.26 38.25 14.24
N ILE A 52 2.54 38.51 14.06
CA ILE A 52 3.19 39.78 14.45
C ILE A 52 2.93 40.88 13.39
N GLY A 53 2.19 40.56 12.32
CA GLY A 53 1.65 41.51 11.36
C GLY A 53 2.72 42.32 10.61
N GLY A 54 3.61 41.65 9.87
CA GLY A 54 4.47 42.30 8.84
C GLY A 54 5.33 43.50 9.29
N GLY A 55 5.45 43.78 10.59
CA GLY A 55 6.22 44.89 11.14
C GLY A 55 7.70 44.52 11.32
N PRO A 56 8.60 45.52 11.36
CA PRO A 56 10.04 45.28 11.39
C PRO A 56 10.46 44.52 12.65
N TYR A 57 11.54 43.77 12.48
CA TYR A 57 12.23 42.75 13.30
C TYR A 57 12.33 42.94 14.84
N GLU A 58 11.86 44.02 15.44
CA GLU A 58 12.10 44.35 16.86
C GLU A 58 11.17 43.63 17.86
N ALA A 59 9.93 43.28 17.48
CA ALA A 59 9.03 42.53 18.38
C ALA A 59 9.45 41.05 18.57
N ALA A 60 10.19 40.48 17.62
CA ALA A 60 10.72 39.12 17.72
C ALA A 60 11.83 38.98 18.78
N ALA A 61 12.46 40.08 19.20
CA ALA A 61 13.53 40.05 20.20
C ALA A 61 13.01 39.84 21.64
N GLN A 62 11.75 40.16 21.93
CA GLN A 62 11.16 39.95 23.27
C GLN A 62 10.57 38.55 23.46
N PHE A 63 10.18 37.88 22.38
CA PHE A 63 9.75 36.47 22.39
C PHE A 63 10.94 35.52 22.25
N THR A 64 12.03 35.79 22.97
CA THR A 64 13.12 34.82 23.02
C THR A 64 12.61 33.63 23.81
N ILE A 65 12.22 32.57 23.09
CA ILE A 65 11.85 31.25 23.63
C ILE A 65 13.10 30.68 24.33
N TYR A 66 13.36 31.08 25.57
CA TYR A 66 14.34 30.45 26.45
C TYR A 66 13.64 29.33 27.23
N PRO A 67 14.25 28.16 27.52
CA PRO A 67 15.46 27.52 27.00
C PRO A 67 15.15 26.20 26.23
N THR A 68 13.88 25.90 25.91
CA THR A 68 13.52 24.65 25.19
C THR A 68 13.91 24.70 23.71
N GLY A 69 13.86 25.89 23.08
CA GLY A 69 14.37 26.08 21.72
C GLY A 69 15.90 25.93 21.60
N SER A 70 16.65 26.29 22.65
CA SER A 70 18.12 26.20 22.64
C SER A 70 18.66 24.79 22.78
N MET A 71 17.85 23.84 23.26
CA MET A 71 18.18 22.41 23.30
C MET A 71 17.75 21.70 22.00
N LEU A 72 16.83 22.27 21.23
CA LEU A 72 16.27 21.61 20.06
C LEU A 72 17.28 21.48 18.91
N LEU A 73 18.09 22.51 18.67
CA LEU A 73 19.20 22.45 17.72
C LEU A 73 20.26 21.41 18.14
N PRO A 74 20.80 21.46 19.37
CA PRO A 74 21.75 20.46 19.87
C PRO A 74 21.18 19.04 19.86
N MET A 75 19.89 18.85 20.16
CA MET A 75 19.25 17.53 20.10
C MET A 75 19.09 17.01 18.66
N CYS A 76 18.82 17.89 17.69
CA CYS A 76 18.81 17.52 16.27
C CYS A 76 20.23 17.16 15.79
N GLU A 77 21.26 17.88 16.24
CA GLU A 77 22.66 17.54 15.98
C GLU A 77 23.06 16.20 16.62
N LEU A 78 22.64 15.96 17.87
CA LEU A 78 22.84 14.71 18.59
C LEU A 78 22.14 13.53 17.90
N PHE A 79 20.92 13.76 17.42
CA PHE A 79 20.14 12.78 16.65
C PHE A 79 20.87 12.37 15.35
N ASN A 80 21.43 13.35 14.64
CA ASN A 80 22.20 13.11 13.42
C ASN A 80 23.48 12.30 13.68
N ALA A 81 24.13 12.52 14.83
CA ALA A 81 25.32 11.80 15.25
C ALA A 81 25.07 10.41 15.87
N ALA A 82 23.85 10.11 16.32
CA ALA A 82 23.52 8.86 16.99
C ALA A 82 23.39 7.66 16.01
N PRO A 83 23.82 6.45 16.40
CA PRO A 83 23.63 5.24 15.60
C PRO A 83 22.15 4.83 15.49
N ALA A 84 21.84 4.12 14.41
CA ALA A 84 20.55 3.52 14.08
C ALA A 84 19.87 2.74 15.23
N GLY A 85 18.53 2.73 15.27
CA GLY A 85 17.73 1.93 16.22
C GLY A 85 17.28 2.67 17.49
N VAL A 86 17.21 1.96 18.62
CA VAL A 86 16.60 2.40 19.89
C VAL A 86 17.10 3.77 20.37
N ALA A 87 18.38 4.10 20.18
CA ALA A 87 18.95 5.38 20.59
C ALA A 87 18.41 6.56 19.76
N ARG A 88 18.27 6.42 18.44
CA ARG A 88 17.65 7.45 17.58
C ARG A 88 16.15 7.56 17.81
N ASN A 89 15.46 6.45 18.04
CA ASN A 89 14.04 6.47 18.37
C ASN A 89 13.78 7.21 19.70
N LEU A 90 14.64 7.02 20.71
CA LEU A 90 14.56 7.71 21.98
C LEU A 90 14.83 9.22 21.85
N ILE A 91 15.86 9.61 21.08
CA ILE A 91 16.17 11.03 20.83
C ILE A 91 15.07 11.69 19.98
N SER A 92 14.52 11.00 18.97
CA SER A 92 13.36 11.45 18.18
C SER A 92 12.13 11.67 19.05
N SER A 93 11.82 10.72 19.93
CA SER A 93 10.73 10.84 20.90
C SER A 93 10.95 12.01 21.87
N GLN A 94 12.18 12.29 22.30
CA GLN A 94 12.50 13.44 23.15
C GLN A 94 12.42 14.78 22.41
N ILE A 95 12.81 14.84 21.13
CA ILE A 95 12.62 16.03 20.28
C ILE A 95 11.12 16.28 20.09
N GLN A 96 10.33 15.25 19.77
CA GLN A 96 8.88 15.33 19.63
C GLN A 96 8.22 15.79 20.94
N THR A 97 8.64 15.24 22.08
CA THR A 97 8.15 15.65 23.42
C THR A 97 8.51 17.12 23.73
N SER A 98 9.71 17.57 23.33
CA SER A 98 10.14 18.96 23.55
C SER A 98 9.45 19.96 22.62
N LEU A 99 9.16 19.57 21.38
CA LEU A 99 8.35 20.36 20.44
C LEU A 99 6.90 20.43 20.91
N GLN A 100 6.34 19.32 21.38
CA GLN A 100 5.01 19.27 21.97
C GLN A 100 4.93 20.11 23.25
N ALA A 101 5.95 20.08 24.11
CA ALA A 101 6.06 20.92 25.30
C ALA A 101 6.24 22.41 24.96
N GLY A 102 7.01 22.75 23.92
CA GLY A 102 7.19 24.11 23.43
C GLY A 102 5.92 24.71 22.84
N VAL A 103 5.20 23.92 22.03
CA VAL A 103 3.87 24.29 21.51
C VAL A 103 2.85 24.39 22.64
N SER A 104 2.89 23.51 23.64
CA SER A 104 2.03 23.56 24.83
C SER A 104 2.34 24.78 25.71
N ALA A 105 3.61 25.13 25.89
CA ALA A 105 4.03 26.32 26.62
C ALA A 105 3.64 27.61 25.89
N PHE A 106 3.72 27.63 24.54
CA PHE A 106 3.21 28.72 23.72
C PHE A 106 1.69 28.85 23.82
N ILE A 107 0.98 27.71 23.85
CA ILE A 107 -0.46 27.64 24.08
C ILE A 107 -0.85 28.20 25.46
N VAL A 108 -0.06 27.93 26.50
CA VAL A 108 -0.24 28.39 27.90
C VAL A 108 0.20 29.86 28.11
N ALA A 109 1.19 30.35 27.37
CA ALA A 109 1.71 31.72 27.49
C ALA A 109 0.86 32.75 26.71
N CYS A 110 -0.03 32.31 25.83
CA CYS A 110 -1.05 33.17 25.24
C CYS A 110 -2.15 33.45 26.27
N PRO A 111 -2.42 34.72 26.63
CA PRO A 111 -3.45 35.04 27.64
C PRO A 111 -4.84 34.57 27.20
N ASP A 112 -5.59 34.02 28.16
CA ASP A 112 -6.91 33.38 27.99
C ASP A 112 -8.04 34.30 27.51
N GLU A 113 -7.80 35.58 27.31
CA GLU A 113 -8.88 36.54 27.05
C GLU A 113 -9.29 36.59 25.56
N GLY A 114 -10.21 35.69 25.21
CA GLY A 114 -11.39 36.08 24.44
C GLY A 114 -11.33 36.03 22.92
N GLN A 115 -10.34 35.39 22.29
CA GLN A 115 -10.30 35.26 20.83
C GLN A 115 -10.67 33.84 20.39
N SER A 116 -11.96 33.61 20.10
CA SER A 116 -12.47 32.31 19.59
C SER A 116 -11.75 31.85 18.30
N GLY A 117 -11.11 32.77 17.57
CA GLY A 117 -10.29 32.47 16.41
C GLY A 117 -9.05 31.62 16.72
N LEU A 118 -8.44 31.73 17.90
CA LEU A 118 -7.22 30.98 18.27
C LEU A 118 -7.50 29.50 18.58
N GLU A 119 -8.61 29.20 19.23
CA GLU A 119 -9.10 27.83 19.50
C GLU A 119 -9.47 27.09 18.19
N GLU A 120 -10.10 27.81 17.26
CA GLU A 120 -10.51 27.28 15.97
C GLU A 120 -9.32 27.07 15.02
N LEU A 121 -8.32 27.96 15.07
CA LEU A 121 -7.05 27.82 14.36
C LEU A 121 -6.23 26.62 14.89
N ARG A 122 -6.17 26.44 16.23
CA ARG A 122 -5.52 25.29 16.89
C ARG A 122 -6.11 23.95 16.43
N ARG A 123 -7.43 23.88 16.30
CA ARG A 123 -8.13 22.66 15.88
C ARG A 123 -7.93 22.36 14.39
N HIS A 124 -8.11 23.37 13.53
CA HIS A 124 -7.95 23.21 12.08
C HIS A 124 -6.51 22.85 11.67
N LEU A 125 -5.49 23.47 12.30
CA LEU A 125 -4.08 23.21 12.00
C LEU A 125 -3.63 21.81 12.46
N ALA A 126 -4.15 21.31 13.58
CA ALA A 126 -3.84 19.96 14.07
C ALA A 126 -4.45 18.87 13.17
N THR A 127 -5.74 19.03 12.82
CA THR A 127 -6.46 18.05 12.00
C THR A 127 -5.91 17.97 10.56
N HIS A 128 -5.71 19.12 9.88
CA HIS A 128 -5.31 19.13 8.47
C HIS A 128 -3.86 18.69 8.23
N LYS A 129 -2.98 18.90 9.21
CA LYS A 129 -1.57 18.48 9.13
C LYS A 129 -1.41 16.97 9.31
N GLU A 130 -2.14 16.38 10.25
CA GLU A 130 -2.17 14.93 10.44
C GLU A 130 -2.77 14.23 9.21
N GLU A 131 -3.84 14.79 8.64
CA GLU A 131 -4.47 14.27 7.43
C GLU A 131 -3.50 14.27 6.24
N LEU A 132 -2.82 15.39 5.95
CA LEU A 132 -1.92 15.48 4.78
C LEU A 132 -0.68 14.61 4.88
N LEU A 133 -0.02 14.55 6.04
CA LEU A 133 1.12 13.67 6.25
C LEU A 133 0.72 12.20 6.12
N SER A 134 -0.47 11.85 6.61
CA SER A 134 -0.99 10.50 6.43
C SER A 134 -1.26 10.18 4.95
N LEU A 135 -1.72 11.16 4.16
CA LEU A 135 -2.00 10.98 2.73
C LEU A 135 -0.73 10.82 1.90
N GLU A 136 0.29 11.64 2.15
CA GLU A 136 1.61 11.52 1.51
C GLU A 136 2.22 10.13 1.76
N GLN A 137 2.24 9.68 3.02
CA GLN A 137 2.80 8.39 3.38
C GLN A 137 2.04 7.24 2.72
N ARG A 138 0.70 7.31 2.71
CA ARG A 138 -0.15 6.32 2.05
C ARG A 138 0.09 6.29 0.54
N LEU A 139 0.14 7.45 -0.13
CA LEU A 139 0.39 7.53 -1.57
C LEU A 139 1.80 7.04 -1.90
N THR A 140 2.81 7.46 -1.14
CA THR A 140 4.19 7.05 -1.37
C THR A 140 4.35 5.54 -1.25
N SER A 141 3.78 4.95 -0.20
CA SER A 141 3.78 3.50 0.01
C SER A 141 3.09 2.78 -1.15
N ARG A 142 1.89 3.21 -1.54
CA ARG A 142 1.13 2.59 -2.63
C ARG A 142 1.81 2.77 -4.00
N LEU A 143 2.36 3.93 -4.32
CA LEU A 143 3.04 4.17 -5.59
C LEU A 143 4.35 3.37 -5.73
N SER A 144 4.96 2.97 -4.61
CA SER A 144 6.19 2.16 -4.59
C SER A 144 6.03 0.81 -5.30
N THR A 145 4.82 0.25 -5.27
CA THR A 145 4.51 -1.05 -5.88
C THR A 145 4.36 -0.94 -7.41
N TYR A 146 4.22 0.26 -7.95
CA TYR A 146 4.04 0.50 -9.38
C TYR A 146 5.32 1.00 -10.06
N SER A 147 5.95 2.06 -9.53
CA SER A 147 7.18 2.61 -10.11
C SER A 147 7.87 3.64 -9.20
N PRO A 148 9.20 3.54 -8.99
CA PRO A 148 9.98 4.56 -8.29
C PRO A 148 9.89 5.96 -8.93
N HIS A 149 9.66 6.02 -10.25
CA HIS A 149 9.50 7.29 -10.96
C HIS A 149 8.28 8.08 -10.45
N LEU A 150 7.17 7.39 -10.14
CA LEU A 150 5.95 8.02 -9.64
C LEU A 150 6.16 8.64 -8.26
N GLN A 151 6.91 7.97 -7.39
CA GLN A 151 7.31 8.54 -6.09
C GLN A 151 8.14 9.81 -6.26
N THR A 152 9.03 9.84 -7.26
CA THR A 152 9.85 11.01 -7.55
C THR A 152 8.99 12.21 -7.96
N ILE A 153 7.96 11.99 -8.78
CA ILE A 153 7.02 13.06 -9.18
C ILE A 153 6.20 13.53 -7.97
N LEU A 154 5.67 12.60 -7.16
CA LEU A 154 4.92 12.96 -5.95
C LEU A 154 5.78 13.80 -5.00
N HIS A 155 7.00 13.34 -4.71
CA HIS A 155 7.93 14.08 -3.85
C HIS A 155 8.22 15.47 -4.41
N GLY A 156 8.53 15.60 -5.71
CA GLY A 156 8.74 16.90 -6.34
C GLY A 156 7.50 17.82 -6.25
N SER A 157 6.30 17.25 -6.33
CA SER A 157 5.06 18.01 -6.18
C SER A 157 4.87 18.55 -4.77
N LEU A 158 5.23 17.77 -3.75
CA LEU A 158 5.11 18.13 -2.34
C LEU A 158 6.18 19.14 -1.95
N GLU A 159 7.41 18.97 -2.43
CA GLU A 159 8.47 19.96 -2.25
C GLU A 159 8.10 21.29 -2.90
N SER A 160 7.55 21.24 -4.12
CA SER A 160 7.01 22.44 -4.76
C SER A 160 5.93 23.09 -3.90
N PHE A 161 4.99 22.30 -3.36
CA PHE A 161 3.91 22.81 -2.52
C PHE A 161 4.43 23.50 -1.26
N ARG A 162 5.47 22.96 -0.63
CA ARG A 162 6.09 23.42 0.63
C ARG A 162 7.04 24.61 0.47
N ASP A 163 7.49 24.90 -0.75
CA ASP A 163 8.45 25.96 -1.03
C ASP A 163 7.81 27.35 -0.93
N SER A 164 7.71 27.87 0.30
CA SER A 164 7.11 29.20 0.57
C SER A 164 7.87 30.34 -0.11
N ALA A 165 9.14 30.16 -0.45
CA ALA A 165 9.97 31.14 -1.13
C ALA A 165 9.70 31.21 -2.64
N ASN A 166 9.09 30.17 -3.23
CA ASN A 166 8.79 30.11 -4.65
C ASN A 166 7.37 30.64 -4.96
N PRO A 167 7.23 31.77 -5.67
CA PRO A 167 5.93 32.31 -6.05
C PRO A 167 5.12 31.36 -6.95
N ALA A 168 5.80 30.50 -7.72
CA ALA A 168 5.17 29.54 -8.62
C ALA A 168 4.87 28.18 -7.95
N ARG A 169 5.02 28.04 -6.63
CA ARG A 169 4.85 26.77 -5.90
C ARG A 169 3.60 26.00 -6.28
N PHE A 170 2.45 26.66 -6.38
CA PHE A 170 1.17 26.00 -6.66
C PHE A 170 0.96 25.69 -8.14
N VAL A 171 1.55 26.48 -9.04
CA VAL A 171 1.63 26.14 -10.47
C VAL A 171 2.44 24.86 -10.64
N ASN A 172 3.62 24.80 -10.01
CA ASN A 172 4.51 23.64 -10.07
C ASN A 172 3.86 22.41 -9.45
N THR A 173 3.22 22.56 -8.29
CA THR A 173 2.48 21.49 -7.61
C THR A 173 1.37 20.95 -8.52
N GLY A 174 0.56 21.85 -9.09
CA GLY A 174 -0.55 21.48 -9.98
C GLY A 174 -0.09 20.73 -11.23
N ASN A 175 0.99 21.21 -11.85
CA ASN A 175 1.64 20.54 -12.98
C ASN A 175 2.12 19.13 -12.58
N LEU A 176 2.89 19.01 -11.50
CA LEU A 176 3.47 17.72 -11.10
C LEU A 176 2.40 16.71 -10.67
N LEU A 177 1.35 17.11 -9.95
CA LEU A 177 0.25 16.20 -9.60
C LEU A 177 -0.57 15.76 -10.81
N ARG A 178 -0.70 16.61 -11.83
CA ARG A 178 -1.33 16.23 -13.10
C ARG A 178 -0.47 15.22 -13.86
N GLU A 179 0.84 15.42 -13.88
CA GLU A 179 1.75 14.46 -14.51
C GLU A 179 1.86 13.17 -13.75
N LEU A 180 1.86 13.20 -12.41
CA LEU A 180 1.83 12.00 -11.58
C LEU A 180 0.65 11.08 -11.98
N GLN A 181 -0.55 11.65 -12.10
CA GLN A 181 -1.74 10.90 -12.50
C GLN A 181 -1.64 10.39 -13.94
N ARG A 182 -1.07 11.18 -14.86
CA ARG A 182 -0.86 10.76 -16.24
C ARG A 182 0.10 9.59 -16.33
N GLU A 183 1.27 9.70 -15.69
CA GLU A 183 2.30 8.66 -15.69
C GLU A 183 1.80 7.40 -14.98
N PHE A 184 1.08 7.55 -13.85
CA PHE A 184 0.47 6.41 -13.17
C PHE A 184 -0.50 5.66 -14.09
N LEU A 185 -1.43 6.37 -14.74
CA LEU A 185 -2.37 5.76 -15.69
C LEU A 185 -1.66 5.18 -16.92
N ALA A 186 -0.47 5.65 -17.29
CA ALA A 186 0.33 5.04 -18.34
C ALA A 186 0.95 3.71 -17.91
N VAL A 187 1.30 3.58 -16.63
CA VAL A 187 1.80 2.32 -16.05
C VAL A 187 0.67 1.29 -15.94
N VAL A 188 -0.47 1.67 -15.37
CA VAL A 188 -1.55 0.70 -15.05
C VAL A 188 -2.54 0.47 -16.18
N ALA A 189 -2.62 1.38 -17.15
CA ALA A 189 -3.56 1.32 -18.27
C ALA A 189 -2.92 1.87 -19.56
N PRO A 190 -1.91 1.17 -20.11
CA PRO A 190 -1.25 1.59 -21.34
C PRO A 190 -2.21 1.48 -22.55
N ASP A 191 -2.05 2.38 -23.54
CA ASP A 191 -3.01 2.55 -24.64
C ASP A 191 -3.24 1.27 -25.46
N ASN A 192 -2.22 0.43 -25.64
CA ASN A 192 -2.32 -0.83 -26.36
C ASN A 192 -3.22 -1.82 -25.63
N GLU A 193 -3.14 -1.89 -24.30
CA GLU A 193 -3.95 -2.82 -23.51
C GLU A 193 -5.39 -2.33 -23.38
N VAL A 194 -5.59 -1.02 -23.16
CA VAL A 194 -6.94 -0.42 -23.11
C VAL A 194 -7.73 -0.68 -24.40
N LYS A 195 -7.05 -0.72 -25.56
CA LYS A 195 -7.68 -0.96 -26.87
C LYS A 195 -8.12 -2.40 -27.08
N LYS A 196 -7.58 -3.35 -26.33
CA LYS A 196 -7.97 -4.77 -26.40
C LYS A 196 -9.24 -5.04 -25.60
N ALA A 197 -9.59 -4.17 -24.66
CA ALA A 197 -10.75 -4.39 -23.80
C ALA A 197 -12.05 -4.49 -24.63
N PRO A 198 -12.89 -5.50 -24.39
CA PRO A 198 -14.09 -5.75 -25.21
C PRO A 198 -15.13 -4.63 -25.11
N TRP A 199 -15.07 -3.82 -24.05
CA TRP A 199 -15.94 -2.67 -23.83
C TRP A 199 -15.39 -1.36 -24.40
N PHE A 200 -14.16 -1.34 -24.92
CA PHE A 200 -13.51 -0.12 -25.39
C PHE A 200 -14.14 0.40 -26.69
N VAL A 201 -14.48 1.68 -26.70
CA VAL A 201 -14.90 2.41 -27.90
C VAL A 201 -14.02 3.63 -28.06
N ALA A 202 -13.33 3.73 -29.21
CA ALA A 202 -12.42 4.84 -29.46
C ALA A 202 -13.15 6.20 -29.47
N ASP A 203 -12.59 7.18 -28.77
CA ASP A 203 -13.11 8.54 -28.77
C ASP A 203 -12.56 9.32 -29.98
N PRO A 204 -13.41 9.82 -30.88
CA PRO A 204 -12.97 10.53 -32.10
C PRO A 204 -12.27 11.86 -31.81
N THR A 205 -12.41 12.40 -30.61
CA THR A 205 -11.76 13.64 -30.16
C THR A 205 -10.37 13.41 -29.58
N SER A 206 -10.00 12.15 -29.28
CA SER A 206 -8.67 11.79 -28.79
C SER A 206 -7.72 11.41 -29.93
N LYS A 207 -6.49 11.94 -29.91
CA LYS A 207 -5.46 11.59 -30.91
C LYS A 207 -5.12 10.10 -30.93
N SER A 208 -5.15 9.42 -29.79
CA SER A 208 -4.88 7.98 -29.72
C SER A 208 -6.16 7.12 -29.74
N GLY A 209 -7.34 7.76 -29.74
CA GLY A 209 -8.64 7.12 -29.48
C GLY A 209 -8.88 6.78 -28.00
N VAL A 210 -7.85 6.82 -27.15
CA VAL A 210 -7.94 6.49 -25.72
C VAL A 210 -8.06 7.78 -24.92
N THR A 211 -9.04 7.84 -24.02
CA THR A 211 -9.24 8.98 -23.11
C THR A 211 -8.70 8.65 -21.73
N ARG A 212 -8.53 9.67 -20.87
CA ARG A 212 -8.23 9.44 -19.45
C ARG A 212 -9.32 8.62 -18.76
N ARG A 213 -10.59 8.80 -19.16
CA ARG A 213 -11.68 7.99 -18.64
C ARG A 213 -11.51 6.52 -18.99
N HIS A 214 -11.18 6.21 -20.24
CA HIS A 214 -10.90 4.82 -20.66
C HIS A 214 -9.76 4.22 -19.84
N ARG A 215 -8.69 4.98 -19.56
CA ARG A 215 -7.58 4.50 -18.73
C ARG A 215 -7.97 4.25 -17.27
N ILE A 216 -8.80 5.12 -16.68
CA ILE A 216 -9.28 4.92 -15.30
C ILE A 216 -10.19 3.68 -15.23
N GLU A 217 -11.12 3.56 -16.18
CA GLU A 217 -12.02 2.39 -16.24
C GLU A 217 -11.24 1.10 -16.46
N TYR A 218 -10.24 1.10 -17.34
CA TYR A 218 -9.37 -0.05 -17.54
C TYR A 218 -8.51 -0.36 -16.32
N ALA A 219 -7.96 0.65 -15.63
CA ALA A 219 -7.16 0.41 -14.44
C ALA A 219 -7.97 -0.31 -13.36
N ILE A 220 -9.26 0.03 -13.19
CA ILE A 220 -10.14 -0.58 -12.20
C ILE A 220 -10.64 -1.94 -12.70
N PHE A 221 -11.28 -2.00 -13.87
CA PHE A 221 -12.03 -3.18 -14.32
C PHE A 221 -11.24 -4.11 -15.25
N GLY A 222 -10.09 -3.68 -15.79
CA GLY A 222 -9.35 -4.40 -16.81
C GLY A 222 -10.23 -4.70 -18.04
N ASN A 223 -10.14 -5.93 -18.52
CA ASN A 223 -10.94 -6.43 -19.64
C ASN A 223 -12.36 -6.87 -19.22
N LEU A 224 -12.67 -6.88 -17.92
CA LEU A 224 -14.00 -7.23 -17.44
C LEU A 224 -14.98 -6.06 -17.64
N THR A 225 -16.23 -6.39 -17.96
CA THR A 225 -17.30 -5.38 -17.99
C THR A 225 -17.76 -5.05 -16.58
N LYS A 226 -18.21 -3.81 -16.33
CA LYS A 226 -18.73 -3.37 -15.02
C LYS A 226 -19.85 -4.26 -14.47
N ALA A 227 -20.59 -4.94 -15.34
CA ALA A 227 -21.67 -5.85 -14.97
C ALA A 227 -21.18 -7.11 -14.23
N LYS A 228 -19.89 -7.44 -14.31
CA LYS A 228 -19.26 -8.54 -13.56
C LYS A 228 -18.98 -8.18 -12.10
N PHE A 229 -19.12 -6.91 -11.72
CA PHE A 229 -18.83 -6.45 -10.36
C PHE A 229 -20.10 -6.14 -9.58
N PRO A 230 -20.08 -6.18 -8.23
CA PRO A 230 -21.17 -5.72 -7.41
C PRO A 230 -21.60 -4.30 -7.80
N LYS A 231 -22.91 -4.08 -7.97
CA LYS A 231 -23.45 -2.80 -8.44
C LYS A 231 -22.95 -1.60 -7.63
N ALA A 232 -22.90 -1.73 -6.30
CA ALA A 232 -22.42 -0.66 -5.43
C ALA A 232 -20.94 -0.33 -5.67
N PHE A 233 -20.10 -1.33 -5.95
CA PHE A 233 -18.70 -1.12 -6.30
C PHE A 233 -18.56 -0.40 -7.65
N ALA A 234 -19.30 -0.85 -8.67
CA ALA A 234 -19.28 -0.21 -9.99
C ALA A 234 -19.73 1.26 -9.95
N GLU A 235 -20.79 1.57 -9.20
CA GLU A 235 -21.27 2.95 -9.00
C GLU A 235 -20.25 3.82 -8.28
N GLN A 236 -19.61 3.29 -7.23
CA GLN A 236 -18.56 3.99 -6.48
C GLN A 236 -17.33 4.26 -7.36
N ALA A 237 -16.90 3.27 -8.16
CA ALA A 237 -15.79 3.42 -9.10
C ALA A 237 -16.09 4.49 -10.17
N ASP A 238 -17.30 4.53 -10.71
CA ASP A 238 -17.72 5.57 -11.66
C ASP A 238 -17.72 6.98 -11.04
N GLN A 239 -18.14 7.08 -9.78
CA GLN A 239 -18.07 8.34 -9.05
C GLN A 239 -16.61 8.78 -8.83
N THR A 240 -15.75 7.87 -8.37
CA THR A 240 -14.31 8.14 -8.19
C THR A 240 -13.65 8.59 -9.49
N ALA A 241 -13.93 7.92 -10.61
CA ALA A 241 -13.42 8.30 -11.92
C ALA A 241 -13.87 9.71 -12.33
N SER A 242 -15.17 10.00 -12.17
CA SER A 242 -15.75 11.30 -12.51
C SER A 242 -15.17 12.43 -11.67
N GLU A 243 -14.96 12.20 -10.38
CA GLU A 243 -14.37 13.18 -9.47
C GLU A 243 -12.89 13.42 -9.74
N LEU A 244 -12.12 12.36 -10.02
CA LEU A 244 -10.70 12.50 -10.36
C LEU A 244 -10.52 13.30 -11.66
N LEU A 245 -11.36 13.08 -12.67
CA LEU A 245 -11.33 13.87 -13.91
C LEU A 245 -11.63 15.35 -13.67
N LYS A 246 -12.58 15.67 -12.76
CA LYS A 246 -12.85 17.06 -12.35
C LYS A 246 -11.64 17.68 -11.66
N ASP A 247 -10.96 16.93 -10.81
CA ASP A 247 -9.78 17.41 -10.11
C ASP A 247 -8.60 17.65 -11.05
N ILE A 248 -8.39 16.79 -12.05
CA ILE A 248 -7.41 17.04 -13.12
C ILE A 248 -7.75 18.34 -13.88
N GLY A 249 -9.04 18.63 -14.08
CA GLY A 249 -9.51 19.90 -14.62
C GLY A 249 -9.07 21.09 -13.77
N LYS A 250 -9.34 21.05 -12.47
CA LYS A 250 -8.93 22.10 -11.52
C LYS A 250 -7.41 22.27 -11.43
N LEU A 251 -6.65 21.17 -11.43
CA LEU A 251 -5.19 21.23 -11.49
C LEU A 251 -4.73 21.91 -12.77
N SER A 252 -5.41 21.66 -13.90
CA SER A 252 -5.09 22.30 -15.18
C SER A 252 -5.31 23.81 -15.14
N GLU A 253 -6.31 24.29 -14.41
CA GLU A 253 -6.54 25.74 -14.22
C GLU A 253 -5.37 26.42 -13.50
N LEU A 254 -4.74 25.73 -12.53
CA LEU A 254 -3.55 26.24 -11.83
C LEU A 254 -2.30 26.32 -12.71
N THR A 255 -2.28 25.65 -13.86
CA THR A 255 -1.09 25.63 -14.74
C THR A 255 -0.92 26.92 -15.52
N HIS A 256 -1.95 27.78 -15.55
CA HIS A 256 -1.87 29.11 -16.13
C HIS A 256 -1.24 30.07 -15.13
N VAL A 257 0.00 30.50 -15.41
CA VAL A 257 0.71 31.50 -14.61
C VAL A 257 -0.02 32.83 -14.72
N THR A 258 -0.89 33.11 -13.76
CA THR A 258 -1.63 34.36 -13.62
C THR A 258 -1.34 34.98 -12.25
N GLU A 259 -1.49 36.30 -12.12
CA GLU A 259 -1.33 37.02 -10.85
C GLU A 259 -2.18 36.38 -9.74
N ALA A 260 -3.45 36.08 -10.06
CA ALA A 260 -4.38 35.42 -9.15
C ALA A 260 -3.93 34.02 -8.67
N VAL A 261 -3.11 33.29 -9.44
CA VAL A 261 -2.57 31.98 -9.02
C VAL A 261 -1.30 32.15 -8.19
N LEU A 262 -0.46 33.14 -8.52
CA LEU A 262 0.78 33.43 -7.78
C LEU A 262 0.51 34.04 -6.39
N GLU A 263 -0.59 34.78 -6.24
CA GLU A 263 -1.00 35.39 -4.97
C GLU A 263 -1.78 34.44 -4.05
N LYS A 264 -2.06 33.20 -4.50
CA LYS A 264 -2.77 32.22 -3.66
C LYS A 264 -2.01 31.95 -2.37
N THR A 265 -2.78 31.85 -1.30
CA THR A 265 -2.31 31.44 0.02
C THR A 265 -2.35 29.92 0.17
N TYR A 266 -1.62 29.39 1.16
CA TYR A 266 -1.73 27.98 1.53
C TYR A 266 -3.17 27.58 1.90
N ALA A 267 -3.89 28.43 2.62
CA ALA A 267 -5.28 28.16 3.03
C ALA A 267 -6.22 27.96 1.83
N GLU A 268 -5.99 28.68 0.74
CA GLU A 268 -6.79 28.55 -0.50
C GLU A 268 -6.38 27.36 -1.35
N ALA A 269 -5.09 27.01 -1.39
CA ALA A 269 -4.57 25.95 -2.26
C ALA A 269 -4.66 24.55 -1.63
N THR A 270 -4.52 24.45 -0.30
CA THR A 270 -4.50 23.19 0.44
C THR A 270 -5.72 22.31 0.19
N PRO A 271 -6.98 22.81 0.28
CA PRO A 271 -8.16 21.95 0.12
C PRO A 271 -8.20 21.25 -1.24
N LEU A 272 -7.74 21.93 -2.29
CA LEU A 272 -7.67 21.36 -3.64
C LEU A 272 -6.66 20.21 -3.70
N PHE A 273 -5.43 20.42 -3.23
CA PHE A 273 -4.40 19.39 -3.30
C PHE A 273 -4.68 18.20 -2.37
N THR A 274 -5.23 18.44 -1.18
CA THR A 274 -5.71 17.37 -0.28
C THR A 274 -6.77 16.52 -0.98
N ALA A 275 -7.79 17.15 -1.58
CA ALA A 275 -8.86 16.44 -2.26
C ALA A 275 -8.35 15.61 -3.46
N VAL A 276 -7.42 16.17 -4.23
CA VAL A 276 -6.76 15.47 -5.34
C VAL A 276 -6.04 14.23 -4.85
N MET A 277 -5.21 14.34 -3.81
CA MET A 277 -4.45 13.21 -3.26
C MET A 277 -5.36 12.14 -2.66
N GLN A 278 -6.42 12.54 -1.95
CA GLN A 278 -7.44 11.63 -1.42
C GLN A 278 -8.14 10.85 -2.54
N ARG A 279 -8.60 11.53 -3.59
CA ARG A 279 -9.24 10.87 -4.73
C ARG A 279 -8.28 9.97 -5.50
N PHE A 280 -7.01 10.35 -5.56
CA PHE A 280 -6.01 9.49 -6.18
C PHE A 280 -5.77 8.21 -5.36
N LEU A 281 -5.76 8.30 -4.03
CA LEU A 281 -5.77 7.10 -3.17
C LEU A 281 -7.02 6.25 -3.35
N LEU A 282 -8.19 6.87 -3.50
CA LEU A 282 -9.44 6.14 -3.75
C LEU A 282 -9.39 5.40 -5.09
N LEU A 283 -8.76 5.98 -6.12
CA LEU A 283 -8.51 5.27 -7.37
C LEU A 283 -7.63 4.04 -7.14
N ILE A 284 -6.48 4.18 -6.46
CA ILE A 284 -5.58 3.05 -6.21
C ILE A 284 -6.30 1.96 -5.40
N ALA A 285 -7.06 2.35 -4.37
CA ALA A 285 -7.86 1.42 -3.58
C ALA A 285 -8.93 0.72 -4.42
N ALA A 286 -9.59 1.41 -5.36
CA ALA A 286 -10.55 0.80 -6.26
C ALA A 286 -9.90 -0.24 -7.19
N ILE A 287 -8.69 0.02 -7.67
CA ILE A 287 -7.92 -0.94 -8.47
C ILE A 287 -7.62 -2.20 -7.65
N GLU A 288 -7.14 -2.04 -6.42
CA GLU A 288 -6.82 -3.14 -5.50
C GLU A 288 -8.08 -3.95 -5.14
N SER A 289 -9.17 -3.27 -4.77
CA SER A 289 -10.45 -3.91 -4.45
C SER A 289 -11.04 -4.65 -5.64
N SER A 290 -10.92 -4.14 -6.86
CA SER A 290 -11.37 -4.86 -8.06
C SER A 290 -10.65 -6.20 -8.22
N ARG A 291 -9.33 -6.21 -8.00
CA ARG A 291 -8.52 -7.44 -8.10
C ARG A 291 -8.90 -8.44 -7.02
N MET A 292 -9.10 -7.98 -5.78
CA MET A 292 -9.56 -8.84 -4.68
C MET A 292 -10.92 -9.46 -4.98
N LEU A 293 -11.88 -8.70 -5.52
CA LEU A 293 -13.20 -9.24 -5.90
C LEU A 293 -13.09 -10.34 -6.96
N VAL A 294 -12.23 -10.15 -7.97
CA VAL A 294 -11.99 -11.19 -8.99
C VAL A 294 -11.32 -12.42 -8.36
N GLN A 295 -10.35 -12.23 -7.47
CA GLN A 295 -9.70 -13.32 -6.75
C GLN A 295 -10.68 -14.11 -5.88
N GLU A 296 -11.56 -13.43 -5.15
CA GLU A 296 -12.59 -14.05 -4.31
C GLU A 296 -13.60 -14.84 -5.15
N ASP A 297 -14.04 -14.30 -6.30
CA ASP A 297 -14.94 -15.00 -7.23
C ASP A 297 -14.28 -16.27 -7.79
N ILE A 298 -13.00 -16.21 -8.18
CA ILE A 298 -12.24 -17.37 -8.67
C ILE A 298 -12.04 -18.39 -7.54
N ALA A 299 -11.63 -17.95 -6.34
CA ALA A 299 -11.40 -18.82 -5.19
C ALA A 299 -12.67 -19.58 -4.75
N ALA A 300 -13.83 -18.93 -4.83
CA ALA A 300 -15.10 -19.56 -4.48
C ALA A 300 -15.45 -20.76 -5.38
N GLU A 301 -15.09 -20.70 -6.67
CA GLU A 301 -15.31 -21.78 -7.62
C GLU A 301 -14.17 -22.82 -7.57
N LEU A 302 -12.93 -22.41 -7.28
CA LEU A 302 -11.75 -23.29 -7.27
C LEU A 302 -11.88 -24.50 -6.34
N GLN A 303 -12.48 -24.32 -5.16
CA GLN A 303 -12.60 -25.37 -4.15
C GLN A 303 -13.25 -26.64 -4.75
N SER A 304 -14.40 -26.51 -5.40
CA SER A 304 -15.11 -27.66 -5.98
C SER A 304 -14.32 -28.32 -7.11
N HIS A 305 -13.64 -27.52 -7.94
CA HIS A 305 -12.83 -28.04 -9.04
C HIS A 305 -11.61 -28.82 -8.54
N LEU A 306 -10.93 -28.32 -7.50
CA LEU A 306 -9.80 -29.00 -6.89
C LEU A 306 -10.24 -30.27 -6.16
N ASP A 307 -11.36 -30.25 -5.43
CA ASP A 307 -11.93 -31.46 -4.81
C ASP A 307 -12.20 -32.56 -5.84
N ASP A 308 -12.81 -32.21 -6.98
CA ASP A 308 -13.08 -33.16 -8.07
C ASP A 308 -11.79 -33.73 -8.66
N ILE A 309 -10.74 -32.92 -8.83
CA ILE A 309 -9.44 -33.38 -9.32
C ILE A 309 -8.79 -34.33 -8.31
N PHE A 310 -8.69 -33.95 -7.05
CA PHE A 310 -8.02 -34.76 -6.03
C PHE A 310 -8.74 -36.07 -5.73
N THR A 311 -10.08 -36.10 -5.83
CA THR A 311 -10.87 -37.32 -5.62
C THR A 311 -10.98 -38.19 -6.87
N GLY A 312 -10.87 -37.59 -8.07
CA GLY A 312 -11.01 -38.28 -9.35
C GLY A 312 -9.70 -38.80 -9.95
N ASP A 313 -8.58 -38.15 -9.64
CA ASP A 313 -7.27 -38.45 -10.22
C ASP A 313 -6.32 -39.16 -9.25
N PHE A 314 -5.25 -39.71 -9.84
CA PHE A 314 -4.16 -40.34 -9.12
C PHE A 314 -2.94 -39.41 -9.09
N PHE A 315 -2.28 -39.33 -7.94
CA PHE A 315 -1.06 -38.54 -7.73
C PHE A 315 0.03 -39.45 -7.19
N ASP A 316 1.13 -39.60 -7.93
CA ASP A 316 2.24 -40.49 -7.59
C ASP A 316 2.85 -40.12 -6.22
N GLU A 317 2.87 -38.82 -5.91
CA GLU A 317 3.37 -38.27 -4.65
C GLU A 317 2.58 -38.79 -3.44
N LEU A 318 1.25 -38.92 -3.58
CA LEU A 318 0.37 -39.39 -2.51
C LEU A 318 0.29 -40.91 -2.42
N ASP A 319 0.36 -41.61 -3.56
CA ASP A 319 0.25 -43.06 -3.60
C ASP A 319 1.42 -43.78 -2.92
N CYS A 320 2.61 -43.17 -2.93
CA CYS A 320 3.78 -43.76 -2.30
C CYS A 320 3.73 -43.75 -0.76
N LEU A 321 2.76 -43.04 -0.16
CA LEU A 321 2.72 -42.79 1.29
C LEU A 321 2.20 -44.00 2.08
N SER A 322 1.22 -44.75 1.57
CA SER A 322 0.56 -45.81 2.34
C SER A 322 0.08 -46.98 1.48
N SER A 323 -0.50 -48.02 2.08
CA SER A 323 -1.09 -49.14 1.31
C SER A 323 -2.35 -48.72 0.56
N HIS A 324 -3.10 -47.78 1.15
CA HIS A 324 -4.25 -47.13 0.52
C HIS A 324 -4.28 -45.66 0.94
N THR A 325 -3.92 -44.77 0.02
CA THR A 325 -4.06 -43.32 0.21
C THR A 325 -5.37 -42.85 -0.41
N ARG A 326 -6.18 -42.10 0.34
CA ARG A 326 -7.47 -41.57 -0.13
C ARG A 326 -7.56 -40.07 0.14
N PRO A 327 -7.44 -39.22 -0.89
CA PRO A 327 -7.77 -37.80 -0.77
C PRO A 327 -9.23 -37.64 -0.36
N GLN A 328 -9.47 -36.86 0.69
CA GLN A 328 -10.81 -36.59 1.24
C GLN A 328 -11.37 -35.25 0.75
N GLY A 329 -10.48 -34.30 0.46
CA GLY A 329 -10.81 -32.98 -0.04
C GLY A 329 -9.62 -32.04 0.11
N VAL A 330 -9.78 -30.83 -0.41
CA VAL A 330 -8.81 -29.74 -0.26
C VAL A 330 -9.28 -28.70 0.75
N SER A 331 -8.34 -28.01 1.35
CA SER A 331 -8.56 -26.94 2.31
C SER A 331 -7.56 -25.80 2.08
N ASP A 332 -7.82 -24.65 2.70
CA ASP A 332 -6.93 -23.48 2.67
C ASP A 332 -6.50 -23.02 1.26
N VAL A 333 -7.42 -23.13 0.28
CA VAL A 333 -7.16 -22.73 -1.10
C VAL A 333 -7.07 -21.20 -1.20
N GLU A 334 -5.91 -20.71 -1.61
CA GLU A 334 -5.63 -19.28 -1.81
C GLU A 334 -5.10 -19.02 -3.22
N VAL A 335 -5.69 -18.03 -3.89
CA VAL A 335 -5.15 -17.48 -5.14
C VAL A 335 -4.14 -16.39 -4.83
N THR A 336 -2.86 -16.66 -5.09
CA THR A 336 -1.76 -15.75 -4.75
C THR A 336 -1.32 -14.89 -5.94
N GLU A 337 -1.52 -15.38 -7.15
CA GLU A 337 -1.12 -14.72 -8.38
C GLU A 337 -2.30 -14.63 -9.34
N VAL A 338 -2.52 -13.45 -9.92
CA VAL A 338 -3.52 -13.23 -10.97
C VAL A 338 -2.96 -12.30 -12.02
N THR A 339 -3.04 -12.73 -13.27
CA THR A 339 -2.67 -11.93 -14.43
C THR A 339 -3.82 -11.92 -15.43
N PHE A 340 -3.98 -10.79 -16.11
CA PHE A 340 -5.08 -10.56 -17.05
C PHE A 340 -4.52 -10.50 -18.46
N ASP A 341 -5.02 -11.36 -19.35
CA ASP A 341 -4.83 -11.28 -20.80
C ASP A 341 -6.13 -10.78 -21.47
N GLU A 342 -6.17 -10.78 -22.81
CA GLU A 342 -7.30 -10.31 -23.62
C GLU A 342 -8.59 -11.10 -23.34
N ASP A 343 -8.50 -12.43 -23.32
CA ASP A 343 -9.65 -13.33 -23.17
C ASP A 343 -9.62 -14.16 -21.88
N TRP A 344 -8.47 -14.24 -21.22
CA TRP A 344 -8.21 -15.14 -20.10
C TRP A 344 -7.65 -14.40 -18.88
N ILE A 345 -7.92 -14.97 -17.72
CA ILE A 345 -7.27 -14.62 -16.46
C ILE A 345 -6.46 -15.85 -16.06
N ASP A 346 -5.14 -15.73 -16.09
CA ASP A 346 -4.25 -16.78 -15.57
C ASP A 346 -4.05 -16.55 -14.08
N PHE A 347 -4.10 -17.63 -13.31
CA PHE A 347 -3.96 -17.58 -11.85
C PHE A 347 -3.05 -18.69 -11.32
N GLY A 348 -2.44 -18.43 -10.17
CA GLY A 348 -1.63 -19.36 -9.42
C GLY A 348 -1.97 -19.32 -7.94
N GLY A 349 -1.87 -20.45 -7.26
CA GLY A 349 -2.32 -20.58 -5.89
C GLY A 349 -1.67 -21.71 -5.12
N ASN A 350 -2.04 -21.77 -3.86
CA ASN A 350 -1.68 -22.85 -2.94
C ASN A 350 -2.91 -23.36 -2.20
N GLY A 351 -2.79 -24.55 -1.64
CA GLY A 351 -3.80 -25.17 -0.79
C GLY A 351 -3.21 -26.35 -0.04
N SER A 352 -4.05 -27.06 0.69
CA SER A 352 -3.69 -28.32 1.36
C SER A 352 -4.66 -29.41 0.96
N VAL A 353 -4.16 -30.63 0.72
CA VAL A 353 -4.99 -31.81 0.48
C VAL A 353 -5.00 -32.68 1.72
N ASP A 354 -6.20 -32.95 2.23
CA ASP A 354 -6.40 -33.85 3.37
C ASP A 354 -6.49 -35.29 2.85
N CYS A 355 -5.61 -36.14 3.33
CA CYS A 355 -5.49 -37.53 2.93
C CYS A 355 -5.74 -38.46 4.12
N GLU A 356 -6.60 -39.46 3.93
CA GLU A 356 -6.66 -40.62 4.80
C GLU A 356 -5.60 -41.63 4.33
N LEU A 357 -4.71 -42.01 5.25
CA LEU A 357 -3.62 -42.95 5.02
C LEU A 357 -3.93 -44.25 5.76
N GLN A 358 -3.94 -45.37 5.04
CA GLN A 358 -4.23 -46.69 5.59
C GLN A 358 -3.03 -47.64 5.39
N TYR A 359 -2.56 -48.23 6.49
CA TYR A 359 -1.56 -49.30 6.50
C TYR A 359 -2.22 -50.64 6.81
N GLY A 360 -2.03 -51.59 5.89
CA GLY A 360 -2.72 -52.87 5.92
C GLY A 360 -4.03 -52.86 5.12
N SER A 361 -4.53 -54.05 4.82
CA SER A 361 -5.78 -54.23 4.09
C SER A 361 -7.00 -53.84 4.93
N ASP A 362 -8.16 -53.63 4.29
CA ASP A 362 -9.44 -53.42 4.99
C ASP A 362 -9.76 -54.55 6.01
N GLY A 363 -9.22 -55.75 5.77
CA GLY A 363 -9.34 -56.87 6.69
C GLY A 363 -8.47 -56.71 7.94
N ASP A 364 -7.27 -56.16 7.79
CA ASP A 364 -6.35 -55.89 8.90
C ASP A 364 -6.90 -54.78 9.80
N VAL A 365 -7.35 -53.67 9.21
CA VAL A 365 -8.03 -52.58 9.94
C VAL A 365 -9.21 -53.12 10.74
N ARG A 366 -10.08 -53.94 10.13
CA ARG A 366 -11.27 -54.52 10.81
C ARG A 366 -10.92 -55.44 11.99
N ARG A 367 -9.76 -56.09 11.95
CA ARG A 367 -9.26 -56.95 13.04
C ARG A 367 -8.51 -56.17 14.11
N GLY A 368 -8.22 -54.89 13.88
CA GLY A 368 -7.36 -54.07 14.73
C GLY A 368 -5.86 -54.29 14.48
N ASP A 369 -5.50 -54.94 13.37
CA ASP A 369 -4.12 -55.20 12.95
C ASP A 369 -3.60 -54.12 11.96
N GLY A 370 -4.49 -53.28 11.44
CA GLY A 370 -4.18 -52.15 10.56
C GLY A 370 -4.28 -50.80 11.28
N VAL A 371 -3.77 -49.75 10.63
CA VAL A 371 -3.78 -48.38 11.18
C VAL A 371 -4.29 -47.41 10.12
N GLU A 372 -5.16 -46.50 10.55
CA GLU A 372 -5.69 -45.38 9.75
C GLU A 372 -5.37 -44.07 10.48
N TRP A 373 -4.90 -43.07 9.75
CA TRP A 373 -4.82 -41.69 10.25
C TRP A 373 -4.99 -40.69 9.11
N VAL A 374 -5.27 -39.45 9.47
CA VAL A 374 -5.41 -38.33 8.53
C VAL A 374 -4.13 -37.49 8.56
N ASN A 375 -3.63 -37.12 7.39
CA ASN A 375 -2.56 -36.16 7.25
C ASN A 375 -2.89 -35.14 6.15
N SER A 376 -2.28 -33.96 6.20
CA SER A 376 -2.53 -32.88 5.25
C SER A 376 -1.24 -32.48 4.56
N PHE A 377 -1.28 -32.34 3.23
CA PHE A 377 -0.10 -32.05 2.42
C PHE A 377 -0.30 -30.77 1.61
N PRO A 378 0.61 -29.77 1.72
CA PRO A 378 0.49 -28.57 0.93
C PRO A 378 0.72 -28.86 -0.56
N PHE A 379 -0.01 -28.15 -1.41
CA PHE A 379 0.17 -28.19 -2.85
C PHE A 379 0.14 -26.79 -3.46
N THR A 380 0.74 -26.68 -4.64
CA THR A 380 0.63 -25.50 -5.51
C THR A 380 -0.10 -25.88 -6.78
N PHE A 381 -0.76 -24.91 -7.41
CA PHE A 381 -1.48 -25.11 -8.67
C PHE A 381 -1.46 -23.85 -9.53
N ALA A 382 -1.67 -24.05 -10.83
CA ALA A 382 -1.93 -23.00 -11.79
C ALA A 382 -3.15 -23.34 -12.65
N GLY A 383 -3.79 -22.30 -13.15
CA GLY A 383 -4.94 -22.46 -14.02
C GLY A 383 -5.27 -21.16 -14.74
N ARG A 384 -6.36 -21.21 -15.47
CA ARG A 384 -6.88 -20.06 -16.20
C ARG A 384 -8.40 -20.07 -16.22
N VAL A 385 -8.99 -18.90 -16.37
CA VAL A 385 -10.43 -18.73 -16.46
C VAL A 385 -10.80 -17.72 -17.55
N PRO A 386 -11.82 -17.99 -18.39
CA PRO A 386 -12.25 -17.03 -19.39
C PRO A 386 -12.85 -15.77 -18.76
N ILE A 387 -12.48 -14.59 -19.26
CA ILE A 387 -13.06 -13.30 -18.82
C ILE A 387 -14.59 -13.26 -19.05
N ALA A 388 -15.05 -13.98 -20.08
CA ALA A 388 -16.46 -14.09 -20.40
C ALA A 388 -17.28 -14.84 -19.33
N ASP A 389 -16.67 -15.82 -18.66
CA ASP A 389 -17.32 -16.72 -17.71
C ASP A 389 -16.35 -17.18 -16.61
N LEU A 390 -16.43 -16.52 -15.44
CA LEU A 390 -15.55 -16.79 -14.31
C LEU A 390 -15.82 -18.15 -13.62
N ALA A 391 -16.91 -18.82 -13.97
CA ALA A 391 -17.21 -20.17 -13.48
C ALA A 391 -16.58 -21.27 -14.34
N ALA A 392 -16.09 -20.94 -15.54
CA ALA A 392 -15.48 -21.91 -16.46
C ALA A 392 -13.98 -22.10 -16.15
N ILE A 393 -13.66 -22.45 -14.90
CA ILE A 393 -12.28 -22.59 -14.44
C ILE A 393 -11.62 -23.81 -15.09
N GLU A 394 -10.44 -23.59 -15.67
CA GLU A 394 -9.56 -24.63 -16.19
C GLU A 394 -8.31 -24.70 -15.30
N ILE A 395 -8.16 -25.80 -14.57
CA ILE A 395 -6.95 -26.08 -13.78
C ILE A 395 -6.00 -26.90 -14.64
N ASP A 396 -4.73 -26.49 -14.72
CA ASP A 396 -3.71 -27.29 -15.38
C ASP A 396 -3.28 -28.41 -14.43
N ARG A 397 -3.75 -29.63 -14.69
CA ARG A 397 -3.45 -30.80 -13.87
C ARG A 397 -1.95 -31.07 -13.72
N GLU A 398 -1.15 -30.77 -14.75
CA GLU A 398 0.31 -30.96 -14.72
C GLU A 398 1.02 -29.89 -13.88
N SER A 399 0.35 -28.77 -13.58
CA SER A 399 0.88 -27.73 -12.71
C SER A 399 0.72 -28.04 -11.21
N ILE A 400 -0.09 -29.05 -10.86
CA ILE A 400 -0.30 -29.41 -9.46
C ILE A 400 0.95 -30.12 -8.93
N SER A 401 1.59 -29.51 -7.93
CA SER A 401 2.75 -30.07 -7.25
C SER A 401 2.43 -30.21 -5.77
N ILE A 402 2.49 -31.44 -5.25
CA ILE A 402 2.20 -31.78 -3.86
C ILE A 402 3.52 -31.97 -3.12
N ASP A 403 3.68 -31.32 -1.97
CA ASP A 403 4.83 -31.50 -1.11
C ASP A 403 4.49 -32.46 0.04
N THR A 404 5.09 -33.65 -0.02
CA THR A 404 4.95 -34.70 1.00
C THR A 404 6.19 -34.82 1.88
N SER A 405 7.13 -33.87 1.86
CA SER A 405 8.38 -33.98 2.62
C SER A 405 8.15 -34.18 4.11
N SER A 406 7.12 -33.50 4.66
CA SER A 406 6.72 -33.59 6.06
C SER A 406 6.41 -35.01 6.53
N PHE A 407 6.04 -35.91 5.62
CA PHE A 407 5.79 -37.32 5.93
C PHE A 407 7.06 -38.09 6.31
N PHE A 408 8.21 -37.68 5.77
CA PHE A 408 9.49 -38.37 5.92
C PHE A 408 10.41 -37.74 6.98
N GLU A 409 10.03 -36.59 7.55
CA GLU A 409 10.87 -35.77 8.42
C GLU A 409 10.91 -36.21 9.91
N ASP A 410 10.30 -37.36 10.25
CA ASP A 410 10.21 -37.87 11.63
C ASP A 410 11.18 -39.04 11.97
N GLU A 411 12.25 -39.27 11.20
CA GLU A 411 13.35 -40.12 11.70
C GLU A 411 14.34 -39.29 12.52
N PRO A 412 14.44 -39.47 13.86
CA PRO A 412 15.58 -38.96 14.60
C PRO A 412 16.84 -39.69 14.09
N ASP A 413 17.79 -38.94 13.54
CA ASP A 413 19.14 -39.41 13.22
C ASP A 413 19.69 -40.27 14.39
N GLU A 414 19.84 -41.58 14.18
CA GLU A 414 20.44 -42.53 15.14
C GLU A 414 21.91 -42.21 15.48
#